data_AF-A0AAW6KNR1-F1
#
_entry.id   AF-A0AAW6KNR1-F1
#
_cell.length_a   1.000
_cell.length_b   1.000
_cell.length_c   1.000
_cell.angle_alpha   90.00
_cell.angle_beta   90.00
_cell.angle_gamma   90.00
#
_symmetry.space_group_name_H-M   'P 1'
#
loop_
_entity.id
_entity.type
_entity.pdbx_description
1 polymer ?
#
loop_
_entity_poly.entity_id
_entity_poly.type
_entity_poly.pdbx_seq_one_letter_code
_entity_poly.pdbx_strand_id
1 'polypeptide(L)'
;ADSEFIVDNSLYPLGRGAVFFTNAGNEYTAMPEILKNHGYYSSIFHANNKSFWNRDIMYDTFKYDKFYDINSYDVNEENSVGWG
;
A
#
# COMPACT_ATOMS: atom_id res chain seq x y z
N ALA A 1 -6.52 -1.51 -3.19
CA ALA A 1 -6.03 -0.33 -3.92
C ALA A 1 -6.96 0.87 -3.73
N ASP A 2 -8.15 0.91 -4.33
CA ASP A 2 -9.04 2.08 -4.23
C ASP A 2 -9.47 2.41 -2.79
N SER A 3 -9.76 1.39 -1.98
CA SER A 3 -10.05 1.57 -0.54
C SER A 3 -8.86 2.17 0.21
N GLU A 4 -7.65 1.68 -0.05
CA GLU A 4 -6.41 2.15 0.56
C GLU A 4 -6.12 3.60 0.17
N PHE A 5 -6.34 3.94 -1.10
CA PHE A 5 -6.22 5.31 -1.60
C PHE A 5 -7.12 6.28 -0.83
N ILE A 6 -8.39 5.92 -0.64
CA ILE A 6 -9.37 6.73 0.10
C ILE A 6 -8.93 6.90 1.56
N VAL A 7 -8.50 5.81 2.22
CA VAL A 7 -8.07 5.87 3.62
C VAL A 7 -6.85 6.79 3.79
N ASP A 8 -5.85 6.62 2.94
CA ASP A 8 -4.58 7.33 3.11
C ASP A 8 -4.62 8.77 2.62
N ASN A 9 -5.52 9.12 1.70
CA ASN A 9 -5.54 10.46 1.10
C ASN A 9 -6.85 11.23 1.32
N SER A 10 -7.91 10.57 1.81
CA SER A 10 -9.27 11.14 1.85
C SER A 10 -9.77 11.65 0.47
N LEU A 11 -9.32 11.00 -0.60
CA LEU A 11 -9.67 11.32 -1.99
C LEU A 11 -10.37 10.13 -2.66
N TYR A 12 -11.35 10.41 -3.51
CA TYR A 12 -11.93 9.38 -4.38
C TYR A 12 -10.89 8.88 -5.40
N PRO A 13 -10.96 7.59 -5.79
CA PRO A 13 -10.13 7.04 -6.86
C PRO A 13 -10.62 7.52 -8.24
N LEU A 14 -10.08 6.94 -9.30
CA LEU A 14 -10.50 7.21 -10.67
C LEU A 14 -11.90 6.64 -10.96
N GLY A 15 -12.66 7.30 -11.85
CA GLY A 15 -13.94 6.77 -12.33
C GLY A 15 -13.83 5.49 -13.18
N ARG A 16 -12.62 5.14 -13.64
CA ARG A 16 -12.30 3.88 -14.32
C ARG A 16 -10.81 3.58 -14.17
N GLY A 17 -10.46 2.30 -14.03
CA GLY A 17 -9.08 1.86 -13.81
C GLY A 17 -8.72 1.94 -12.33
N ALA A 18 -7.44 1.76 -12.01
CA ALA A 18 -6.97 1.75 -10.64
C ALA A 18 -5.86 2.80 -10.48
N VAL A 19 -6.10 3.76 -9.58
CA VAL A 19 -5.20 4.90 -9.34
C VAL A 19 -3.78 4.46 -8.94
N PHE A 20 -3.67 3.32 -8.26
CA PHE A 20 -2.38 2.72 -7.90
C PHE A 20 -1.52 2.37 -9.11
N PHE A 21 -2.10 2.02 -10.26
CA PHE A 21 -1.33 1.67 -11.46
C PHE A 21 -1.00 2.88 -12.33
N THR A 22 -1.91 3.84 -12.44
CA THR A 22 -1.80 4.94 -13.42
C THR A 22 -1.23 6.22 -12.84
N ASN A 23 -1.26 6.39 -11.52
CA ASN A 23 -0.93 7.64 -10.85
C ASN A 23 0.01 7.49 -9.65
N ALA A 24 0.69 6.35 -9.51
CA ALA A 24 1.65 6.14 -8.42
C ALA A 24 2.83 7.13 -8.43
N GLY A 25 3.15 7.75 -9.57
CA GLY A 25 4.20 8.78 -9.66
C GLY A 25 3.75 10.21 -9.31
N ASN A 26 2.48 10.42 -8.94
CA ASN A 26 2.00 11.73 -8.48
C ASN A 26 2.60 12.07 -7.10
N GLU A 27 2.62 13.36 -6.77
CA GLU A 27 2.88 13.80 -5.40
C GLU A 27 1.58 13.69 -4.57
N TYR A 28 1.69 13.11 -3.38
CA TYR A 28 0.58 12.95 -2.43
C TYR A 28 1.03 13.40 -1.05
N THR A 29 0.14 14.06 -0.31
CA THR A 29 0.30 14.32 1.13
C THR A 29 -0.51 13.31 1.92
N ALA A 30 -0.06 12.06 1.89
CA ALA A 30 -0.80 10.93 2.46
C ALA A 30 -0.69 10.90 4.00
N MET A 31 -1.67 10.29 4.66
CA MET A 31 -1.71 10.08 6.11
C MET A 31 -0.39 9.57 6.70
N PRO A 32 0.25 8.50 6.19
CA PRO A 32 1.56 8.04 6.69
C PRO A 32 2.64 9.12 6.70
N GLU A 33 2.76 9.94 5.65
CA GLU A 33 3.69 11.07 5.62
C GLU A 33 3.38 12.11 6.70
N ILE A 34 2.11 12.48 6.86
CA ILE A 34 1.67 13.44 7.88
C ILE A 34 2.02 12.92 9.28
N LEU A 35 1.75 11.65 9.56
CA LEU A 35 2.05 11.01 10.84
C LEU A 35 3.55 10.92 11.09
N LYS A 36 4.34 10.64 10.06
CA LYS A 36 5.81 10.61 10.14
C LYS A 36 6.40 11.94 10.58
N ASN A 37 5.85 13.07 10.11
CA ASN A 37 6.23 14.40 10.57
C ASN A 37 5.94 14.65 12.07
N HIS A 38 5.10 13.83 12.68
CA HIS A 38 4.81 13.82 14.12
C HIS A 38 5.55 12.71 14.88
N GLY A 39 6.55 12.08 14.26
CA GLY A 39 7.40 11.06 14.89
C GLY A 39 6.81 9.65 14.93
N TYR A 40 5.72 9.40 14.20
CA TYR A 40 5.16 8.05 14.09
C TYR A 40 5.90 7.22 13.05
N TYR A 41 5.94 5.91 13.30
CA TYR A 41 6.40 4.92 12.34
C TYR A 41 5.19 4.18 11.76
N SER A 42 5.10 4.13 10.43
CA SER A 42 3.97 3.59 9.70
C SER A 42 4.35 2.31 8.96
N SER A 43 3.50 1.27 9.08
CA SER A 43 3.78 -0.01 8.45
C SER A 43 2.52 -0.69 7.92
N ILE A 44 2.66 -1.39 6.80
CA ILE A 44 1.63 -2.23 6.20
C ILE A 44 2.03 -3.69 6.29
N PHE A 45 1.05 -4.56 6.53
CA PHE A 45 1.19 -6.01 6.63
C PHE A 45 0.26 -6.67 5.61
N HIS A 46 0.82 -7.36 4.64
CA HIS A 46 0.03 -8.14 3.70
C HIS A 46 0.82 -9.34 3.16
N ALA A 47 0.29 -10.54 3.37
CA ALA A 47 0.92 -11.80 2.95
C ALA A 47 0.71 -12.10 1.45
N ASN A 48 1.04 -11.14 0.60
CA ASN A 48 1.07 -11.30 -0.86
C ASN A 48 2.27 -10.52 -1.42
N ASN A 49 2.63 -10.77 -2.68
CA ASN A 49 3.71 -10.08 -3.35
C ASN A 49 3.47 -8.57 -3.33
N LYS A 50 4.47 -7.80 -2.91
CA LYS A 50 4.39 -6.34 -2.82
C LYS A 50 4.04 -5.62 -4.12
N SER A 51 4.36 -6.22 -5.27
CA SER A 51 4.04 -5.61 -6.58
C SER A 51 2.57 -5.78 -6.96
N PHE A 52 1.82 -6.62 -6.25
CA PHE A 52 0.40 -6.79 -6.49
C PHE A 52 -0.34 -5.49 -6.19
N TRP A 53 -1.20 -5.06 -7.12
CA TRP A 53 -1.79 -3.71 -7.14
C TRP A 53 -0.79 -2.55 -7.23
N ASN A 54 0.46 -2.78 -7.63
CA ASN A 54 1.50 -1.74 -7.70
C ASN A 54 1.75 -1.06 -6.34
N ARG A 55 1.58 -1.81 -5.23
CA ARG A 55 1.67 -1.28 -3.86
C ARG A 55 3.08 -0.87 -3.49
N ASP A 56 4.10 -1.58 -3.96
CA ASP A 56 5.49 -1.23 -3.67
C ASP A 56 5.86 0.17 -4.16
N ILE A 57 5.40 0.57 -5.35
CA ILE A 57 5.59 1.93 -5.85
C ILE A 57 4.67 2.91 -5.10
N MET A 58 3.37 2.61 -5.00
CA MET A 58 2.42 3.57 -4.40
C MET A 58 2.71 3.86 -2.91
N TYR A 59 3.10 2.85 -2.13
CA TYR A 59 3.43 3.04 -0.70
C TYR A 59 4.72 3.82 -0.48
N ASP A 60 5.70 3.72 -1.40
CA ASP A 60 6.88 4.60 -1.36
C ASP A 60 6.48 6.07 -1.63
N THR A 61 5.55 6.28 -2.55
CA THR A 61 4.97 7.60 -2.81
C THR A 61 4.23 8.14 -1.58
N PHE A 62 3.44 7.31 -0.89
CA PHE A 62 2.76 7.67 0.36
C PHE A 62 3.70 7.84 1.57
N LYS A 63 4.98 7.48 1.44
CA LYS A 63 5.99 7.57 2.52
C LYS A 63 5.77 6.62 3.70
N TYR A 64 5.17 5.45 3.45
CA TYR A 64 5.19 4.37 4.44
C TYR A 64 6.63 3.99 4.80
N ASP A 65 6.90 3.70 6.07
CA ASP A 65 8.25 3.34 6.51
C ASP A 65 8.60 1.88 6.20
N LYS A 66 7.61 0.99 6.27
CA LYS A 66 7.82 -0.43 6.00
C LYS A 66 6.59 -1.13 5.45
N PHE A 67 6.82 -1.92 4.42
CA PHE A 67 5.86 -2.89 3.93
C PHE A 67 6.38 -4.31 4.23
N TYR A 68 5.64 -5.04 5.06
CA TYR A 68 5.82 -6.46 5.32
C TYR A 68 4.97 -7.25 4.32
N ASP A 69 5.59 -7.57 3.18
CA ASP A 69 5.01 -8.37 2.10
C ASP A 69 5.14 -9.88 2.36
N ILE A 70 4.78 -10.72 1.38
CA ILE A 70 4.86 -12.18 1.48
C ILE A 70 6.19 -12.71 2.05
N ASN A 71 7.33 -12.05 1.80
CA ASN A 71 8.63 -12.51 2.30
C ASN A 71 8.80 -12.33 3.83
N SER A 72 7.84 -11.68 4.48
CA SER A 72 7.80 -11.49 5.93
C SER A 72 7.02 -12.57 6.66
N TYR A 73 6.44 -13.54 5.93
CA TYR A 73 5.61 -14.61 6.46
C TYR A 73 6.15 -15.97 6.05
N ASP A 74 5.83 -17.00 6.83
CA ASP A 74 6.00 -18.40 6.44
C ASP A 74 4.73 -18.88 5.75
N VAL A 75 4.78 -19.01 4.42
CA VAL A 75 3.63 -19.34 3.58
C VAL A 75 3.83 -20.72 2.97
N ASN A 76 2.83 -21.60 3.16
CA ASN A 76 2.80 -22.98 2.68
C ASN A 76 1.38 -23.34 2.20
N GLU A 77 1.22 -24.54 1.63
CA GLU A 77 -0.06 -24.99 1.06
C GLU A 77 -1.19 -25.12 2.09
N GLU A 78 -0.87 -25.35 3.37
CA GLU A 78 -1.88 -25.50 4.44
C GLU A 78 -2.42 -24.15 4.92
N ASN A 79 -1.62 -23.09 4.80
CA ASN A 79 -1.94 -21.76 5.32
C ASN A 79 -2.15 -20.68 4.26
N SER A 80 -2.24 -21.07 2.98
CA SER A 80 -2.49 -20.15 1.87
C SER A 80 -3.66 -20.58 0.99
N VAL A 81 -4.45 -19.60 0.52
CA VAL A 81 -5.57 -19.83 -0.42
C VAL A 81 -5.66 -18.69 -1.42
N GLY A 82 -5.51 -19.01 -2.70
CA GLY A 82 -5.67 -18.02 -3.78
C GLY A 82 -4.53 -16.99 -3.80
N TRP A 83 -4.81 -15.75 -3.39
CA TRP A 83 -3.87 -14.62 -3.44
C TRP A 83 -3.29 -14.25 -2.07
N GLY A 84 -3.31 -15.19 -1.14
CA GLY A 84 -2.99 -15.04 0.27
C GLY A 84 -3.59 -16.20 1.01
#